data_AF-A0A076NMM1-F1
#
_entry.id   AF-A0A076NMM1-F1
#
_cell.length_a   1.000
_cell.length_b   1.000
_cell.length_c   1.000
_cell.angle_alpha   90.00
_cell.angle_beta   90.00
_cell.angle_gamma   90.00
#
_symmetry.space_group_name_H-M   'P 1'
#
loop_
_entity.id
_entity.type
_entity.pdbx_description
1 polymer ?
#
loop_
_entity_poly.entity_id
_entity_poly.type
_entity_poly.pdbx_seq_one_letter_code
_entity_poly.pdbx_strand_id
1 'polypeptide(L)'
;MDIKQWLSENTHRRITDQDVANILGTTRKTANRRLNEGLTADDLILICKTLDINRTMALVELGHVPHSDVLDYLDSNGALVATAADGELAIELARRLNPATRAPEIDELAARRSNMEADDVRHDSYDGTVREFDWTQPHAADSSPDEQAERERRGEDPID
;
A
#
# COMPACT_ATOMS: atom_id res chain seq x y z
N MET A 1 4.22 -33.80 -13.11
CA MET A 1 5.42 -33.07 -12.64
C MET A 1 5.98 -33.85 -11.46
N ASP A 2 7.30 -34.04 -11.37
CA ASP A 2 7.89 -34.66 -10.18
C ASP A 2 7.91 -33.63 -9.03
N ILE A 3 7.19 -33.91 -7.95
CA ILE A 3 7.07 -33.04 -6.77
C ILE A 3 8.45 -32.73 -6.18
N LYS A 4 9.37 -33.71 -6.19
CA LYS A 4 10.70 -33.54 -5.60
C LYS A 4 11.56 -32.59 -6.42
N GLN A 5 11.46 -32.70 -7.74
CA GLN A 5 12.11 -31.76 -8.66
C GLN A 5 11.55 -30.35 -8.43
N TRP A 6 10.23 -30.21 -8.41
CA TRP A 6 9.55 -28.94 -8.18
C TRP A 6 9.97 -28.26 -6.86
N LEU A 7 10.00 -29.01 -5.77
CA LEU A 7 10.45 -28.52 -4.46
C LEU A 7 11.92 -28.09 -4.48
N SER A 8 12.76 -28.81 -5.21
CA SER A 8 14.20 -28.48 -5.31
C SER A 8 14.44 -27.22 -6.13
N GLU A 9 13.67 -27.01 -7.20
CA GLU A 9 13.72 -25.80 -8.03
C GLU A 9 13.28 -24.57 -7.24
N ASN A 10 12.14 -24.65 -6.53
CA ASN A 10 11.59 -23.51 -5.77
C ASN A 10 12.41 -23.14 -4.54
N THR A 11 13.14 -24.09 -3.95
CA THR A 11 14.02 -23.83 -2.79
C THR A 11 15.46 -23.52 -3.16
N HIS A 12 15.81 -23.56 -4.45
CA HIS A 12 17.18 -23.40 -4.95
C HIS A 12 18.21 -24.33 -4.27
N ARG A 13 17.73 -25.45 -3.71
CA ARG A 13 18.55 -26.45 -3.03
C ARG A 13 17.99 -27.83 -3.28
N ARG A 14 18.86 -28.82 -3.23
CA ARG A 14 18.43 -30.22 -3.38
C ARG A 14 17.59 -30.62 -2.17
N ILE A 15 16.34 -31.00 -2.40
CA ILE A 15 15.47 -31.58 -1.37
C ILE A 15 15.57 -33.10 -1.43
N THR A 16 15.89 -33.73 -0.30
CA THR A 16 15.98 -35.18 -0.18
C THR A 16 14.74 -35.77 0.49
N ASP A 17 14.54 -37.09 0.32
CA ASP A 17 13.45 -37.80 1.00
C ASP A 17 13.60 -37.72 2.53
N GLN A 18 14.83 -37.57 3.02
CA GLN A 18 15.10 -37.42 4.44
C GLN A 18 14.66 -36.05 4.96
N ASP A 19 14.86 -34.98 4.17
CA ASP A 19 14.38 -33.64 4.53
C ASP A 19 12.86 -33.62 4.64
N VAL A 20 12.17 -34.21 3.66
CA VAL A 20 10.71 -34.32 3.67
C VAL A 20 10.23 -35.18 4.85
N ALA A 21 10.91 -36.29 5.13
CA ALA A 21 10.60 -37.14 6.28
C ALA A 21 10.74 -36.39 7.61
N ASN A 22 11.81 -35.61 7.77
CA ASN A 22 12.04 -34.80 8.96
C ASN A 22 10.95 -33.73 9.14
N ILE A 23 10.54 -33.07 8.05
CA ILE A 23 9.48 -32.05 8.08
C ILE A 23 8.13 -32.67 8.45
N LEU A 24 7.79 -33.81 7.86
CA LEU A 24 6.52 -34.50 8.11
C LEU A 24 6.49 -35.30 9.42
N GLY A 25 7.64 -35.47 10.09
CA GLY A 25 7.76 -36.33 11.27
C GLY A 25 7.50 -37.82 10.96
N THR A 26 7.86 -38.28 9.77
CA THR A 26 7.63 -39.67 9.32
C THR A 26 8.93 -40.39 8.97
N THR A 27 8.85 -41.68 8.61
CA THR A 27 10.04 -42.40 8.13
C THR A 27 10.37 -42.00 6.69
N ARG A 28 11.66 -42.08 6.31
CA ARG A 28 12.12 -41.86 4.93
C ARG A 28 11.35 -42.70 3.90
N LYS A 29 11.03 -43.96 4.24
CA LYS A 29 10.27 -44.86 3.37
C LYS A 29 8.85 -44.34 3.14
N THR A 30 8.20 -43.85 4.21
CA THR A 30 6.86 -43.26 4.13
C THR A 30 6.87 -41.97 3.31
N ALA A 31 7.85 -41.09 3.52
CA ALA A 31 7.99 -39.85 2.76
C ALA A 31 8.23 -40.13 1.26
N ASN A 32 9.13 -41.05 0.93
CA ASN A 32 9.38 -41.46 -0.45
C ASN A 32 8.12 -42.03 -1.12
N ARG A 33 7.37 -42.87 -0.40
CA ARG A 33 6.09 -43.39 -0.88
C ARG A 33 5.10 -42.28 -1.17
N ARG A 34 4.91 -41.32 -0.26
CA ARG A 34 4.01 -40.17 -0.44
C ARG A 34 4.45 -39.26 -1.60
N LEU A 35 5.74 -39.01 -1.77
CA LEU A 35 6.24 -38.22 -2.90
C LEU A 35 5.94 -38.88 -4.26
N ASN A 36 5.93 -40.22 -4.33
CA ASN A 36 5.63 -40.96 -5.55
C ASN A 36 4.13 -41.19 -5.78
N GLU A 37 3.36 -41.44 -4.72
CA GLU A 37 1.91 -41.66 -4.78
C GLU A 37 1.12 -40.35 -4.88
N GLY A 38 1.72 -39.23 -4.47
CA GLY A 38 1.09 -37.92 -4.36
C GLY A 38 1.02 -37.46 -2.89
N LEU A 39 1.49 -36.24 -2.63
CA LEU A 39 1.34 -35.61 -1.31
C LEU A 39 -0.11 -35.21 -1.10
N THR A 40 -0.59 -35.24 0.14
CA THR A 40 -1.85 -34.58 0.48
C THR A 40 -1.66 -33.07 0.52
N ALA A 41 -2.74 -32.30 0.39
CA ALA A 41 -2.68 -30.84 0.49
C ALA A 41 -2.11 -30.40 1.85
N ASP A 42 -2.49 -31.07 2.94
CA ASP A 42 -1.98 -30.79 4.29
C ASP A 42 -0.46 -30.98 4.39
N ASP A 43 0.05 -32.11 3.89
CA ASP A 43 1.49 -32.40 3.89
C ASP A 43 2.23 -31.37 3.02
N LEU A 44 1.67 -31.01 1.86
CA LEU A 44 2.27 -30.02 0.97
C LEU A 44 2.33 -28.62 1.60
N ILE A 45 1.25 -28.19 2.27
CA ILE A 45 1.20 -26.90 2.99
C ILE A 45 2.25 -26.89 4.10
N LEU A 46 2.38 -27.98 4.87
CA LEU A 46 3.37 -28.10 5.93
C LEU A 46 4.81 -28.03 5.39
N ILE A 47 5.08 -28.73 4.30
CA ILE A 47 6.38 -28.70 3.61
C ILE A 47 6.68 -27.28 3.13
N CYS A 48 5.77 -26.66 2.40
CA CYS A 48 5.94 -25.30 1.87
C CYS A 48 6.13 -24.28 2.99
N LYS A 49 5.38 -24.39 4.09
CA LYS A 49 5.55 -23.52 5.27
C LYS A 49 6.94 -23.64 5.87
N THR A 50 7.48 -24.85 5.97
CA THR A 50 8.80 -25.09 6.58
C THR A 50 9.94 -24.69 5.65
N LEU A 51 9.72 -24.78 4.35
CA LEU A 51 10.69 -24.43 3.31
C LEU A 51 10.58 -22.98 2.82
N ASP A 52 9.67 -22.19 3.41
CA ASP A 52 9.37 -20.80 3.02
C ASP A 52 8.99 -20.64 1.52
N ILE A 53 8.24 -21.60 1.00
CA ILE A 53 7.73 -21.61 -0.37
C ILE A 53 6.30 -21.05 -0.40
N ASN A 54 5.94 -20.37 -1.48
CA ASN A 54 4.56 -19.95 -1.71
C ASN A 54 3.62 -21.17 -1.81
N ARG A 55 2.76 -21.32 -0.78
CA ARG A 55 1.79 -22.42 -0.66
C ARG A 55 0.75 -22.42 -1.77
N THR A 56 0.25 -21.26 -2.17
CA THR A 56 -0.76 -21.12 -3.22
C THR A 56 -0.20 -21.58 -4.55
N MET A 57 1.02 -21.15 -4.88
CA MET A 57 1.73 -21.59 -6.09
C MET A 57 1.91 -23.11 -6.10
N ALA A 58 2.34 -23.70 -4.97
CA ALA A 58 2.51 -25.14 -4.83
C ALA A 58 1.18 -25.91 -5.06
N LEU A 59 0.09 -25.44 -4.46
CA LEU A 59 -1.22 -26.07 -4.58
C LEU A 59 -1.75 -26.01 -6.02
N VAL A 60 -1.50 -24.91 -6.73
CA VAL A 60 -1.92 -24.75 -8.13
C VAL A 60 -1.08 -25.62 -9.06
N GLU A 61 0.25 -25.52 -8.98
CA GLU A 61 1.15 -26.21 -9.90
C GLU A 61 1.17 -27.73 -9.71
N LEU A 62 0.96 -28.20 -8.48
CA LEU A 62 0.83 -29.62 -8.17
C LEU A 62 -0.61 -30.14 -8.33
N GLY A 63 -1.56 -29.29 -8.76
CA GLY A 63 -2.90 -29.69 -9.13
C GLY A 63 -3.85 -29.99 -7.97
N HIS A 64 -3.56 -29.52 -6.76
CA HIS A 64 -4.47 -29.59 -5.62
C HIS A 64 -5.60 -28.56 -5.71
N VAL A 65 -5.37 -27.45 -6.39
CA VAL A 65 -6.34 -26.38 -6.64
C VAL A 65 -6.25 -25.98 -8.11
N PRO A 66 -7.36 -25.89 -8.85
CA PRO A 66 -7.32 -25.43 -10.23
C PRO A 66 -6.99 -23.93 -10.27
N HIS A 67 -6.29 -23.51 -11.32
CA HIS A 67 -5.91 -22.09 -11.48
C HIS A 67 -7.12 -21.15 -11.54
N SER A 68 -8.24 -21.62 -12.09
CA SER A 68 -9.50 -20.88 -12.14
C SER A 68 -10.00 -20.49 -10.75
N ASP A 69 -9.97 -21.40 -9.77
CA ASP A 69 -10.50 -21.12 -8.43
C ASP A 69 -9.73 -19.99 -7.74
N VAL A 70 -8.43 -19.86 -8.03
CA VAL A 70 -7.59 -18.77 -7.51
C VAL A 70 -7.92 -17.45 -8.21
N LEU A 71 -8.11 -17.46 -9.53
CA LEU A 71 -8.50 -16.28 -10.29
C LEU A 71 -9.91 -15.81 -9.95
N ASP A 72 -10.87 -16.72 -9.85
CA ASP A 72 -12.25 -16.44 -9.45
C ASP A 72 -12.29 -15.80 -8.06
N TYR A 73 -11.44 -16.27 -7.13
CA TYR A 73 -11.30 -15.64 -5.82
C TYR A 73 -10.71 -14.21 -5.91
N LEU A 74 -9.68 -14.01 -6.73
CA LEU A 74 -9.11 -12.68 -6.98
C LEU A 74 -10.14 -11.71 -7.58
N ASP A 75 -10.93 -12.17 -8.55
CA ASP A 75 -11.96 -11.38 -9.23
C ASP A 75 -13.21 -11.17 -8.35
N SER A 76 -13.45 -12.02 -7.35
CA SER A 76 -14.63 -11.95 -6.47
C SER A 76 -14.71 -10.67 -5.62
N ASN A 77 -13.57 -10.01 -5.36
CA ASN A 77 -13.50 -8.76 -4.60
C ASN A 77 -13.30 -7.52 -5.50
N GLY A 78 -13.42 -7.67 -6.82
CA GLY A 78 -13.17 -6.61 -7.80
C GLY A 78 -11.69 -6.48 -8.19
N ALA A 79 -11.41 -5.64 -9.18
CA ALA A 79 -10.04 -5.41 -9.65
C ALA A 79 -9.18 -4.73 -8.56
N LEU A 80 -7.91 -5.14 -8.45
CA LEU A 80 -6.93 -4.42 -7.62
C LEU A 80 -6.80 -2.98 -8.14
N VAL A 81 -6.67 -2.01 -7.23
CA VAL A 81 -6.47 -0.59 -7.60
C VAL A 81 -5.27 -0.42 -8.55
N ALA A 82 -4.23 -1.23 -8.36
CA ALA A 82 -3.01 -1.19 -9.18
C ALA A 82 -3.20 -1.72 -10.61
N THR A 83 -4.28 -2.47 -10.89
CA THR A 83 -4.54 -3.10 -12.19
C THR A 83 -5.79 -2.56 -12.88
N ALA A 84 -6.62 -1.78 -12.18
CA ALA A 84 -7.79 -1.14 -12.74
C ALA A 84 -7.40 0.02 -13.67
N ALA A 85 -8.15 0.22 -14.75
CA ALA A 85 -7.93 1.38 -15.61
C ALA A 85 -8.37 2.67 -14.89
N ASP A 86 -7.70 3.79 -15.15
CA ASP A 86 -8.01 5.09 -14.53
C ASP A 86 -9.49 5.49 -14.71
N GLY A 87 -10.09 5.16 -15.85
CA GLY A 87 -11.52 5.40 -16.11
C GLY A 87 -12.46 4.58 -15.22
N GLU A 88 -12.11 3.33 -14.93
CA GLU A 88 -12.89 2.46 -14.03
C GLU A 88 -12.77 2.94 -12.58
N LEU A 89 -11.56 3.35 -12.17
CA LEU A 89 -11.32 3.97 -10.87
C LEU A 89 -12.09 5.28 -10.72
N ALA A 90 -12.13 6.12 -11.75
CA ALA A 90 -12.89 7.36 -11.74
C ALA A 90 -14.41 7.12 -11.61
N ILE A 91 -14.96 6.12 -12.30
CA ILE A 91 -16.38 5.75 -12.19
C ILE A 91 -16.71 5.22 -10.80
N GLU A 92 -15.87 4.34 -10.25
CA GLU A 92 -16.10 3.78 -8.91
C GLU A 92 -15.92 4.84 -7.81
N LEU A 93 -14.95 5.75 -7.97
CA LEU A 93 -14.80 6.91 -7.10
C LEU A 93 -16.01 7.84 -7.21
N ALA A 94 -16.50 8.12 -8.41
CA ALA A 94 -17.71 8.93 -8.61
C ALA A 94 -18.96 8.27 -7.98
N ARG A 95 -19.08 6.94 -8.06
CA ARG A 95 -20.15 6.19 -7.38
C ARG A 95 -20.06 6.34 -5.86
N ARG A 96 -18.86 6.21 -5.28
CA ARG A 96 -18.63 6.39 -3.84
C ARG A 96 -18.84 7.83 -3.37
N LEU A 97 -18.45 8.80 -4.19
CA LEU A 97 -18.56 10.23 -3.92
C LEU A 97 -19.94 10.79 -4.30
N ASN A 98 -20.89 9.97 -4.75
CA ASN A 98 -22.20 10.43 -5.14
C ASN A 98 -22.84 11.23 -3.99
N PRO A 99 -23.25 12.49 -4.21
CA PRO A 99 -23.87 13.31 -3.18
C PRO A 99 -25.12 12.66 -2.58
N ALA A 100 -25.82 11.80 -3.32
CA ALA A 100 -26.98 11.08 -2.79
C ALA A 100 -26.62 10.06 -1.68
N THR A 101 -25.41 9.49 -1.71
CA THR A 101 -24.91 8.58 -0.66
C THR A 101 -24.14 9.30 0.45
N ARG A 102 -23.55 10.46 0.15
CA ARG A 102 -22.80 11.30 1.12
C ARG A 102 -23.56 12.51 1.64
N ALA A 103 -24.85 12.63 1.31
CA ALA A 103 -25.74 13.71 1.75
C ALA A 103 -25.56 14.10 3.23
N PRO A 104 -25.56 13.15 4.21
CA PRO A 104 -25.40 13.53 5.62
C PRO A 104 -24.05 14.17 5.94
N GLU A 105 -22.94 13.68 5.38
CA GLU A 105 -21.60 14.24 5.61
C GLU A 105 -21.43 15.61 4.95
N ILE A 106 -22.05 15.79 3.77
CA ILE A 106 -22.06 17.08 3.05
C ILE A 106 -22.88 18.11 3.83
N ASP A 107 -24.03 17.71 4.37
CA ASP A 107 -24.90 18.56 5.19
C ASP A 107 -24.22 18.94 6.50
N GLU A 108 -23.50 18.02 7.15
CA GLU A 108 -22.67 18.33 8.32
C GLU A 108 -21.54 19.32 8.00
N LEU A 109 -20.86 19.15 6.87
CA LEU A 109 -19.81 20.08 6.43
C LEU A 109 -20.37 21.47 6.11
N ALA A 110 -21.56 21.51 5.49
CA ALA A 110 -22.28 22.74 5.20
C ALA A 110 -22.72 23.45 6.49
N ALA A 111 -23.26 22.71 7.46
CA ALA A 111 -23.63 23.23 8.78
C ALA A 111 -22.41 23.77 9.55
N ARG A 112 -21.26 23.11 9.44
CA ARG A 112 -20.00 23.63 9.99
C ARG A 112 -19.56 24.93 9.34
N ARG A 113 -19.70 25.05 8.01
CA ARG A 113 -19.37 26.29 7.28
C ARG A 113 -20.32 27.42 7.63
N SER A 114 -21.61 27.14 7.83
CA SER A 114 -22.59 28.16 8.21
C SER A 114 -22.43 28.64 9.66
N ASN A 115 -21.85 27.80 10.54
CA ASN A 115 -21.55 28.16 11.93
C ASN A 115 -20.19 28.83 12.12
N MET A 116 -19.35 28.87 11.09
CA MET A 116 -18.21 29.77 11.09
C MET A 116 -18.75 31.15 10.75
N GLU A 117 -18.68 32.08 11.70
CA GLU A 117 -18.73 33.50 11.36
C GLU A 117 -17.64 33.70 10.30
N ALA A 118 -18.03 34.01 9.07
CA ALA A 118 -17.08 34.58 8.13
C ALA A 118 -16.52 35.80 8.86
N ASP A 119 -15.22 35.81 9.11
CA ASP A 119 -14.52 37.01 9.55
C ASP A 119 -14.64 37.97 8.36
N ASP A 120 -15.74 38.71 8.34
CA ASP A 120 -16.02 39.71 7.33
C ASP A 120 -14.87 40.69 7.46
N VAL A 121 -14.10 40.83 6.39
CA VAL A 121 -12.97 41.75 6.36
C VAL A 121 -13.56 43.12 6.69
N ARG A 122 -13.28 43.62 7.90
CA ARG A 122 -13.74 44.92 8.38
C ARG A 122 -13.29 46.00 7.39
N HIS A 123 -14.20 46.34 6.47
CA HIS A 123 -14.00 47.32 5.40
C HIS A 123 -13.73 48.72 5.96
N ASP A 124 -14.02 48.93 7.24
CA ASP A 124 -13.77 50.10 8.06
C ASP A 124 -12.28 50.33 8.41
N SER A 125 -11.39 49.38 8.09
CA SER A 125 -9.93 49.53 8.30
C SER A 125 -9.15 50.10 7.11
N TYR A 126 -9.77 50.21 5.92
CA TYR A 126 -9.13 50.75 4.72
C TYR A 126 -9.67 52.17 4.45
N ASP A 127 -8.82 53.19 4.65
CA ASP A 127 -9.16 54.60 4.40
C ASP A 127 -9.19 54.98 2.91
N GLY A 128 -8.96 54.01 2.01
CA GLY A 128 -8.95 54.19 0.56
C GLY A 128 -7.82 55.07 0.05
N THR A 129 -6.89 55.53 0.90
CA THR A 129 -5.76 56.34 0.46
C THR A 129 -4.68 55.45 -0.14
N VAL A 130 -4.48 55.56 -1.45
CA VAL A 130 -3.30 55.02 -2.13
C VAL A 130 -2.12 55.92 -1.75
N ARG A 131 -1.28 55.45 -0.83
CA ARG A 131 -0.03 56.13 -0.46
C ARG A 131 1.10 55.58 -1.33
N GLU A 132 2.11 56.41 -1.61
CA GLU A 132 3.32 55.91 -2.25
C GLU A 132 3.94 54.81 -1.38
N PHE A 133 4.43 53.77 -2.04
CA PHE A 133 4.99 52.60 -1.36
C PHE A 133 6.28 53.01 -0.63
N ASP A 134 6.26 52.89 0.70
CA ASP A 134 7.37 53.24 1.56
C ASP A 134 8.30 52.04 1.76
N TRP A 135 9.40 52.03 1.00
CA TRP A 135 10.45 51.00 1.08
C TRP A 135 11.16 50.95 2.44
N THR A 136 10.96 51.92 3.33
CA THR A 136 11.54 51.89 4.69
C THR A 136 10.74 51.05 5.67
N GLN A 137 9.51 50.66 5.31
CA GLN A 137 8.67 49.79 6.12
C GLN A 137 8.88 48.32 5.76
N PRO A 138 8.84 47.40 6.76
CA PRO A 138 8.94 45.97 6.50
C PRO A 138 7.78 45.53 5.61
N HIS A 139 8.10 44.95 4.47
CA HIS A 139 7.13 44.44 3.51
C HIS A 139 7.33 42.94 3.32
N ALA A 140 6.26 42.22 2.96
CA ALA A 140 6.28 40.75 2.93
C ALA A 140 7.28 40.14 1.92
N ALA A 141 7.86 40.96 1.03
CA ALA A 141 8.91 40.59 0.08
C ALA A 141 10.28 41.20 0.42
N ASP A 142 10.44 41.75 1.63
CA ASP A 142 11.69 42.34 2.10
C ASP A 142 12.63 41.26 2.62
N SER A 143 13.64 40.88 1.80
CA SER A 143 14.68 39.91 2.16
C SER A 143 15.86 40.56 2.91
N SER A 144 15.63 41.66 3.64
CA SER A 144 16.70 42.52 4.18
C SER A 144 17.26 42.16 5.56
N PRO A 145 16.88 41.07 6.24
CA PRO A 145 17.85 40.39 7.08
C PRO A 145 18.59 39.40 6.19
N ASP A 146 19.86 39.70 5.92
CA ASP A 146 20.80 38.69 5.44
C ASP A 146 20.88 37.59 6.52
N GLU A 147 20.07 36.54 6.36
CA GLU A 147 19.98 35.43 7.32
C GLU A 147 21.35 34.82 7.57
N GLN A 148 22.24 34.84 6.57
CA GLN A 148 23.58 34.30 6.69
C GLN A 148 24.43 35.15 7.63
N ALA A 149 24.38 36.47 7.51
CA ALA A 149 25.06 37.39 8.43
C ALA A 149 24.55 37.27 9.88
N GLU A 150 23.24 37.02 10.07
CA GLU A 150 22.67 36.88 11.41
C GLU A 150 22.97 35.51 12.04
N ARG A 151 23.10 34.46 11.21
CA ARG A 151 23.59 33.14 11.62
C ARG A 151 25.05 33.20 12.09
N GLU A 152 25.91 33.90 11.36
CA GLU A 152 27.30 34.14 11.75
C GLU A 152 27.39 34.90 13.08
N ARG A 153 26.53 35.91 13.30
CA ARG A 153 26.43 36.60 14.59
C ARG A 153 26.02 35.67 15.73
N ARG A 154 25.17 34.67 15.47
CA ARG A 154 24.75 33.65 16.45
C ARG A 154 25.77 32.52 16.62
N GLY A 155 26.81 32.46 15.79
CA GLY A 155 27.84 31.41 15.81
C GLY A 155 27.39 30.10 15.17
N GLU A 156 26.45 30.14 14.23
CA GLU A 156 26.01 28.98 13.44
C GLU A 156 26.93 28.77 12.23
N ASP A 157 27.17 27.50 11.85
CA ASP A 157 28.02 27.17 10.69
C ASP A 157 27.36 27.60 9.36
N PRO A 158 28.16 28.03 8.35
CA PRO A 158 27.64 28.37 7.03
C PRO A 158 27.02 27.16 6.34
N ILE A 159 25.89 27.38 5.67
CA ILE A 159 25.24 26.38 4.81
C ILE A 159 25.83 26.55 3.40
N ASP A 160 26.45 25.50 2.86
CA ASP A 160 26.96 25.42 1.48
C ASP A 160 25.81 25.16 0.48
#